data_AF-A0AAD2FTX8-F1
#
_entry.id   AF-A0AAD2FTX8-F1
#
_cell.length_a   1.000
_cell.length_b   1.000
_cell.length_c   1.000
_cell.angle_alpha   90.00
_cell.angle_beta   90.00
_cell.angle_gamma   90.00
#
_symmetry.space_group_name_H-M   'P 1'
#
loop_
_entity.id
_entity.type
_entity.pdbx_description
1 polymer ?
#
loop_
_entity_poly.entity_id
_entity_poly.type
_entity_poly.pdbx_seq_one_letter_code
_entity_poly.pdbx_strand_id
1 'polypeptide(L)' 'MANFVFSLLWAVLLIFIAWPVAGICCALWLLLQPFEACLSFIKGITGFLEKLITWPRDVGHAIASGSSSFPAPL' A
#
# COMPACT_ATOMS: atom_id res chain seq x y z
N MET A 1 -1.16 21.81 -17.57
CA MET A 1 -0.26 21.18 -18.56
C MET A 1 0.54 20.11 -17.85
N ALA A 2 0.27 18.84 -18.13
CA ALA A 2 1.08 17.74 -17.62
C ALA A 2 2.46 17.84 -18.27
N ASN A 3 3.43 18.41 -17.55
CA ASN A 3 4.80 18.46 -18.01
C ASN A 3 5.35 17.04 -17.95
N PHE A 4 5.71 16.47 -19.10
CA PHE A 4 6.26 15.12 -19.20
C PHE A 4 7.43 14.89 -18.21
N VAL A 5 8.27 15.92 -18.05
CA VAL A 5 9.37 15.95 -17.06
C VAL A 5 8.88 15.73 -15.63
N PHE A 6 7.75 16.34 -15.24
CA PHE A 6 7.17 16.19 -13.91
C PHE A 6 6.60 14.78 -13.70
N SER A 7 5.97 14.19 -14.72
CA SER A 7 5.50 12.80 -14.68
C SER A 7 6.64 11.80 -14.51
N LEU A 8 7.77 12.04 -15.20
CA LEU A 8 8.96 11.19 -15.09
C LEU A 8 9.59 11.28 -13.69
N LEU A 9 9.66 12.49 -13.13
CA LEU A 9 10.19 12.73 -11.79
C LEU A 9 9.37 11.99 -10.71
N TRP A 10 8.03 12.01 -10.84
CA TRP A 10 7.15 11.23 -9.98
C TRP A 10 7.33 9.72 -10.14
N ALA A 11 7.50 9.21 -11.37
CA ALA A 11 7.72 7.79 -11.60
C ALA A 11 9.01 7.31 -10.92
N VAL A 12 10.10 8.07 -11.01
CA VAL A 12 11.36 7.77 -10.31
C VAL A 12 11.16 7.79 -8.80
N LEU A 13 10.45 8.81 -8.28
CA LEU A 13 10.16 8.91 -6.85
C LEU A 13 9.33 7.71 -6.33
N LEU A 14 8.33 7.26 -7.08
CA LEU A 14 7.54 6.09 -6.74
C LEU A 14 8.39 4.81 -6.71
N ILE A 15 9.30 4.63 -7.67
CA ILE A 15 10.17 3.45 -7.72
C ILE A 15 11.15 3.43 -6.54
N PHE A 16 11.78 4.56 -6.20
CA PHE A 16 12.82 4.58 -5.18
C PHE A 16 12.31 4.80 -3.76
N ILE A 17 11.13 5.40 -3.56
CA ILE A 17 10.59 5.68 -2.23
C ILE A 17 9.40 4.77 -1.93
N ALA A 18 8.41 4.69 -2.81
CA ALA A 18 7.20 3.92 -2.52
C ALA A 18 7.49 2.40 -2.49
N TRP A 19 8.39 1.90 -3.35
CA TRP A 19 8.78 0.48 -3.32
C TRP A 19 9.43 0.06 -2.00
N PRO A 20 10.51 0.68 -1.49
CA PRO A 20 11.09 0.24 -0.22
C PRO A 20 10.14 0.42 0.97
N VAL A 21 9.31 1.47 0.97
CA VAL A 21 8.30 1.66 2.02
C VAL A 21 7.28 0.50 2.00
N ALA A 22 6.78 0.12 0.83
CA ALA A 22 5.89 -1.04 0.71
C ALA A 22 6.58 -2.35 1.11
N GLY A 23 7.87 -2.51 0.77
CA GLY A 23 8.68 -3.66 1.16
C GLY A 23 8.83 -3.78 2.69
N ILE A 24 9.10 -2.66 3.37
CA ILE A 24 9.21 -2.62 4.84
C ILE A 24 7.87 -2.92 5.51
N CYS A 25 6.77 -2.33 5.02
CA CYS A 25 5.43 -2.64 5.53
C CYS A 25 5.08 -4.12 5.38
N CYS A 26 5.41 -4.74 4.24
CA CYS A 26 5.21 -6.17 4.00
C CYS A 26 6.06 -7.03 4.94
N ALA A 27 7.34 -6.69 5.14
CA ALA A 27 8.22 -7.40 6.06
C ALA A 27 7.72 -7.33 7.52
N LEU A 28 7.23 -6.16 7.97
CA LEU A 28 6.63 -6.00 9.29
C LEU A 28 5.35 -6.82 9.44
N TRP A 29 4.48 -6.82 8.42
CA TRP A 29 3.26 -7.64 8.41
C TRP A 29 3.58 -9.13 8.54
N LEU A 30 4.54 -9.63 7.76
CA LEU A 30 4.97 -11.03 7.79
C LEU A 30 5.57 -11.43 9.16
N LEU A 31 6.36 -10.54 9.78
CA LEU A 31 6.95 -10.77 11.10
C LEU A 31 5.89 -10.78 12.21
N LEU A 32 4.85 -9.95 12.10
CA LEU A 32 3.79 -9.79 13.10
C LEU A 32 2.71 -10.89 13.02
N GLN A 33 2.57 -11.54 11.87
CA GLN A 33 1.58 -12.59 11.61
C GLN A 33 1.54 -13.74 12.67
N PRO A 34 2.67 -14.32 13.13
CA PRO A 34 2.63 -15.32 14.20
C PRO A 34 2.27 -14.75 15.58
N PHE A 35 2.59 -13.48 15.84
CA PHE A 35 2.28 -12.82 17.12
C PHE A 35 0.82 -12.39 17.21
N GLU A 36 0.16 -12.18 16.08
CA GLU A 36 -1.27 -11.88 15.99
C GLU A 36 -2.14 -12.97 16.64
N ALA A 37 -1.74 -14.25 16.51
CA ALA A 37 -2.47 -15.37 17.12
C ALA A 37 -2.39 -15.37 18.65
N CYS A 38 -1.30 -14.82 19.22
CA CYS A 38 -1.03 -14.83 20.65
C CYS A 38 -1.43 -13.53 21.37
N LEU A 39 -1.43 -12.38 20.67
CA LEU A 39 -1.66 -11.06 21.26
C LEU A 39 -2.77 -10.32 20.49
N SER A 40 -3.97 -10.24 21.08
CA SER A 40 -5.15 -9.67 20.42
C SER A 40 -5.01 -8.20 20.00
N PHE A 41 -4.14 -7.43 20.67
CA PHE A 41 -3.86 -6.05 20.31
C PHE A 41 -3.11 -5.93 18.96
N ILE A 42 -2.32 -6.94 18.60
CA ILE A 42 -1.56 -6.95 17.34
C ILE A 42 -2.49 -7.10 16.13
N LYS A 43 -3.68 -7.72 16.29
CA LYS A 43 -4.69 -7.83 15.23
C LYS A 43 -5.06 -6.49 14.59
N GLY A 44 -5.18 -5.43 15.39
CA GLY A 44 -5.48 -4.10 14.87
C GLY A 44 -4.37 -3.54 13.98
N ILE A 45 -3.11 -3.77 14.39
CA ILE A 45 -1.93 -3.32 13.65
C ILE A 45 -1.77 -4.15 12.37
N THR A 46 -1.84 -5.48 12.46
CA THR A 46 -1.71 -6.37 11.29
C THR A 46 -2.82 -6.12 10.28
N GLY A 47 -4.06 -5.89 10.70
CA GLY A 47 -5.18 -5.55 9.81
C GLY A 47 -5.02 -4.19 9.11
N PHE A 48 -4.44 -3.19 9.78
CA PHE A 48 -4.11 -1.91 9.13
C PHE A 48 -2.98 -2.08 8.12
N LEU A 49 -1.92 -2.83 8.48
CA LEU A 49 -0.83 -3.13 7.55
C LEU A 49 -1.33 -3.92 6.34
N GLU A 50 -2.22 -4.88 6.54
CA GLU A 50 -2.83 -5.67 5.46
C GLU A 50 -3.58 -4.77 4.47
N LYS A 51 -4.47 -3.90 4.98
CA LYS A 51 -5.17 -2.89 4.17
C LYS A 51 -4.20 -2.01 3.38
N LEU A 52 -3.11 -1.57 4.00
CA LEU A 52 -2.11 -0.71 3.36
C LEU A 52 -1.37 -1.43 2.22
N ILE A 53 -1.10 -2.73 2.37
CA ILE A 53 -0.39 -3.56 1.40
C ILE A 53 -1.31 -3.97 0.23
N THR A 54 -2.59 -4.23 0.48
CA THR A 54 -3.57 -4.58 -0.57
C THR A 54 -4.09 -3.37 -1.34
N TRP A 55 -4.00 -2.18 -0.74
CA TRP A 55 -4.52 -0.95 -1.33
C TRP A 55 -4.06 -0.64 -2.77
N PRO A 56 -2.77 -0.80 -3.16
CA PRO A 56 -2.34 -0.58 -4.55
C PRO A 56 -3.05 -1.50 -5.56
N ARG A 57 -3.39 -2.73 -5.14
CA ARG A 57 -4.14 -3.68 -5.97
C ARG A 57 -5.58 -3.21 -6.17
N ASP A 58 -6.22 -2.71 -5.10
CA ASP A 58 -7.59 -2.20 -5.16
C ASP A 58 -7.68 -0.91 -6.01
N VAL A 59 -6.69 -0.03 -5.90
CA VAL A 59 -6.56 1.14 -6.77
C VAL A 59 -6.36 0.72 -8.23
N GLY A 60 -5.51 -0.27 -8.49
CA GLY A 60 -5.32 -0.82 -9.84
C GLY A 60 -6.62 -1.39 -10.43
N HIS A 61 -7.39 -2.11 -9.63
CA HIS A 61 -8.72 -2.60 -10.03
C HIS A 61 -9.72 -1.47 -10.26
N ALA A 62 -9.75 -0.44 -9.41
CA ALA A 62 -10.61 0.74 -9.60
C ALA A 62 -10.28 1.49 -10.89
N ILE A 63 -8.99 1.63 -11.23
CA ILE A 63 -8.53 2.24 -12.48
C ILE A 63 -8.95 1.39 -13.68
N ALA A 64 -8.73 0.07 -13.63
CA ALA A 64 -9.08 -0.84 -14.71
C ALA A 64 -10.60 -0.94 -14.95
N SER A 65 -11.40 -0.81 -13.89
CA SER A 65 -12.87 -0.82 -13.95
C SER A 65 -13.48 0.56 -14.26
N GLY A 66 -12.69 1.62 -14.30
CA GLY A 66 -13.18 2.99 -14.54
C GLY A 66 -14.07 3.53 -13.40
N SER A 67 -13.90 3.03 -12.17
CA SER A 67 -14.70 3.45 -11.02
C SER A 67 -14.40 4.90 -10.62
N SER A 68 -15.44 5.68 -10.32
CA SER A 68 -15.32 7.07 -9.86
C SER A 68 -15.06 7.21 -8.36
N SER A 69 -15.03 6.08 -7.62
CA SER A 69 -14.78 6.07 -6.18
C SER A 69 -13.33 5.68 -5.89
N PHE A 70 -12.63 6.49 -5.11
CA PHE A 70 -11.27 6.22 -4.67
C PHE A 70 -11.31 5.28 -3.45
N PRO A 71 -10.82 4.03 -3.54
CA PRO A 71 -10.69 3.19 -2.37
C PRO A 71 -9.60 3.81 -1.50
N ALA A 72 -9.95 4.31 -0.32
CA ALA A 72 -8.97 4.81 0.66
C ALA A 72 -8.75 3.71 1.73
N PRO A 73 -7.50 3.47 2.18
CA PRO A 73 -7.23 2.53 3.25
C PRO A 73 -7.50 3.22 4.60
N LEU A 74 -8.78 3.38 4.94
CA LEU A 74 -9.26 3.81 6.27
C LEU A 74 -9.84 2.61 7.03
#